data_AF-A0A814DGU0-F1
#
_entry.id   AF-A0A814DGU0-F1
#
_cell.length_a   1.000
_cell.length_b   1.000
_cell.length_c   1.000
_cell.angle_alpha   90.00
_cell.angle_beta   90.00
_cell.angle_gamma   90.00
#
_symmetry.space_group_name_H-M   'P 1'
#
loop_
_entity.id
_entity.type
_entity.pdbx_description
1 polymer ?
#
loop_
_entity_poly.entity_id
_entity_poly.type
_entity_poly.pdbx_seq_one_letter_code
_entity_poly.pdbx_strand_id
1 'polypeptide(L)'
;MTTKPNQPDSDVEADFNARATQLENSLTELETFLSRLDSVSYSTLHESLTPVDQARFDLTAAYTLNSLMWAYLRTRGVDPKQTQLKSELERVKSYMDKLKAVVDRQTASRIDKQASTRLMRNALWQQAHAKNKKDEQ
;
A
#
# COMPACT_ATOMS: atom_id res chain seq x y z
N MET A 1 17.01 -35.15 49.15
CA MET A 1 16.24 -35.03 47.89
C MET A 1 15.35 -33.81 48.03
N THR A 2 15.80 -32.65 47.56
CA THR A 2 14.99 -31.42 47.50
C THR A 2 15.26 -30.79 46.14
N THR A 3 14.41 -31.11 45.18
CA THR A 3 14.38 -30.48 43.86
C THR A 3 13.93 -29.03 44.04
N LYS A 4 14.83 -28.09 43.74
CA LYS A 4 14.52 -26.65 43.67
C LYS A 4 13.36 -26.41 42.69
N PRO A 5 12.43 -25.50 42.99
CA PRO A 5 11.33 -25.18 42.10
C PRO A 5 11.88 -24.59 40.79
N ASN A 6 11.29 -25.02 39.68
CA ASN A 6 11.58 -24.61 38.32
C ASN A 6 11.26 -23.11 38.16
N GLN A 7 12.25 -22.24 38.42
CA GLN A 7 12.14 -20.82 38.07
C GLN A 7 12.30 -20.69 36.55
N PRO A 8 11.38 -20.00 35.85
CA PRO A 8 11.57 -19.70 34.44
C PRO A 8 12.87 -18.92 34.24
N ASP A 9 13.63 -19.24 33.18
CA ASP A 9 14.87 -18.54 32.84
C ASP A 9 14.61 -17.04 32.76
N SER A 10 15.31 -16.26 33.60
CA SER A 10 15.12 -14.80 33.74
C SER A 10 15.19 -14.04 32.42
N ASP A 11 15.94 -14.57 31.46
CA ASP A 11 16.12 -13.98 30.14
C ASP A 11 14.87 -14.08 29.26
N VAL A 12 14.06 -15.13 29.43
CA VAL A 12 12.80 -15.32 28.69
C VAL A 12 11.73 -14.37 29.20
N GLU A 13 11.65 -14.18 30.52
CA GLU A 13 10.72 -13.23 31.13
C GLU A 13 11.08 -11.78 30.76
N ALA A 14 12.37 -11.46 30.70
CA ALA A 14 12.84 -10.15 30.25
C ALA A 14 12.50 -9.86 28.77
N ASP A 15 12.74 -10.81 27.84
CA ASP A 15 12.39 -10.64 26.42
C ASP A 15 10.87 -10.49 26.22
N PHE A 16 10.07 -11.28 26.95
CA PHE A 16 8.61 -11.16 26.90
C PHE A 16 8.13 -9.78 27.35
N ASN A 17 8.59 -9.32 28.52
CA ASN A 17 8.22 -8.01 29.06
C ASN A 17 8.64 -6.88 28.13
N ALA A 18 9.84 -6.95 27.55
CA ALA A 18 10.31 -5.95 26.58
C ALA A 18 9.37 -5.84 25.36
N ARG A 19 8.93 -6.98 24.80
CA ARG A 19 7.99 -7.01 23.67
C ARG A 19 6.60 -6.52 24.06
N ALA A 20 6.14 -6.85 25.26
CA ALA A 20 4.85 -6.36 25.77
C ALA A 20 4.85 -4.84 25.92
N THR A 21 5.90 -4.28 26.53
CA THR A 21 6.07 -2.81 26.65
C THR A 21 6.18 -2.15 25.28
N GLN A 22 6.90 -2.76 24.33
CA GLN A 22 6.97 -2.23 22.97
C GLN A 22 5.59 -2.19 22.28
N LEU A 23 4.78 -3.24 22.46
CA LEU A 23 3.42 -3.29 21.93
C LEU A 23 2.53 -2.22 22.58
N GLU A 24 2.58 -2.06 23.90
CA GLU A 24 1.83 -1.05 24.64
C GLU A 24 2.17 0.38 24.18
N ASN A 25 3.46 0.68 24.02
CA ASN A 25 3.91 1.97 23.48
C ASN A 25 3.37 2.20 22.06
N SER A 26 3.46 1.19 21.20
CA SER A 26 2.96 1.27 19.82
C SER A 26 1.45 1.51 19.75
N LEU A 27 0.68 0.88 20.65
CA LEU A 27 -0.77 1.08 20.75
C LEU A 27 -1.12 2.47 21.28
N THR A 28 -0.38 2.97 22.26
CA THR A 28 -0.57 4.32 22.83
C THR A 28 -0.32 5.41 21.77
N GLU A 29 0.73 5.26 20.96
CA GLU A 29 1.01 6.17 19.84
C GLU A 29 -0.11 6.15 18.79
N LEU A 30 -0.62 4.95 18.48
CA LEU A 30 -1.73 4.79 17.54
C LEU A 30 -3.03 5.41 18.06
N GLU A 31 -3.38 5.20 19.33
CA GLU A 31 -4.56 5.81 19.96
C GLU A 31 -4.49 7.33 19.93
N THR A 32 -3.30 7.90 20.19
CA THR A 32 -3.06 9.34 20.10
C THR A 32 -3.27 9.85 18.67
N PHE A 33 -2.82 9.09 17.67
CA PHE A 33 -3.04 9.43 16.27
C PHE A 33 -4.52 9.37 15.88
N LEU A 34 -5.23 8.30 16.25
CA LEU A 34 -6.65 8.12 15.94
C LEU A 34 -7.54 9.15 16.63
N SER A 35 -7.20 9.55 17.86
CA SER A 35 -7.92 10.60 18.60
C SER A 35 -7.91 11.95 17.87
N ARG A 36 -6.84 12.25 17.11
CA ARG A 36 -6.77 13.45 16.27
C ARG A 36 -7.63 13.36 15.01
N LEU A 37 -7.90 12.15 14.53
CA LEU A 37 -8.82 11.96 13.40
C LEU A 37 -10.28 12.04 13.86
N ASP A 38 -10.57 11.57 15.07
CA ASP A 38 -11.94 11.60 15.64
C ASP A 38 -12.43 13.03 15.94
N SER A 39 -11.51 13.98 16.13
CA SER A 39 -11.85 15.40 16.34
C SER A 39 -12.30 16.13 15.07
N VAL A 40 -12.21 15.48 13.89
CA VAL A 40 -12.61 16.05 12.60
C VAL A 40 -13.72 15.19 12.00
N SER A 41 -14.82 15.82 11.60
CA SER A 41 -15.90 15.10 10.90
C SER A 41 -15.41 14.52 9.58
N TYR A 42 -15.74 13.25 9.32
CA TYR A 42 -15.42 12.57 8.06
C TYR A 42 -15.89 13.36 6.83
N SER A 43 -17.10 13.94 6.87
CA SER A 43 -17.65 14.72 5.75
C SER A 43 -16.81 15.96 5.44
N THR A 44 -16.43 16.70 6.48
CA THR A 44 -15.60 17.91 6.36
C THR A 44 -14.20 17.58 5.85
N LEU A 45 -13.64 16.47 6.31
CA LEU A 45 -12.35 15.99 5.81
C LEU A 45 -12.45 15.62 4.32
N HIS A 46 -13.47 14.86 3.92
CA HIS A 46 -13.64 14.41 2.54
C HIS A 46 -13.85 15.58 1.57
N GLU A 47 -14.65 16.58 1.94
CA GLU A 47 -14.87 17.79 1.14
C GLU A 47 -13.59 18.59 0.89
N SER A 48 -12.62 18.53 1.80
CA SER A 48 -11.34 19.26 1.69
C SER A 48 -10.30 18.58 0.79
N LEU A 49 -10.51 17.30 0.44
CA LEU A 49 -9.53 16.46 -0.25
C LEU A 49 -9.84 16.33 -1.75
N THR A 50 -8.78 16.16 -2.55
CA THR A 50 -8.94 15.78 -3.96
C THR A 50 -9.46 14.34 -4.06
N PRO A 51 -10.10 13.92 -5.16
CA PRO A 51 -10.58 12.53 -5.31
C PRO A 51 -9.48 11.47 -5.15
N VAL A 52 -8.23 11.80 -5.51
CA VAL A 52 -7.08 10.91 -5.34
C VAL A 52 -6.69 10.81 -3.86
N ASP A 53 -6.72 11.91 -3.13
CA ASP A 53 -6.39 11.94 -1.71
C ASP A 53 -7.49 11.30 -0.86
N GLN A 54 -8.75 11.48 -1.22
CA GLN A 54 -9.89 10.74 -0.65
C GLN A 54 -9.69 9.23 -0.78
N ALA A 55 -9.41 8.75 -2.01
CA ALA A 55 -9.17 7.33 -2.24
C ALA A 55 -7.95 6.81 -1.47
N ARG A 56 -6.88 7.61 -1.36
CA ARG A 56 -5.70 7.26 -0.55
C ARG A 56 -6.05 7.14 0.92
N PHE A 57 -6.83 8.09 1.45
CA PHE A 57 -7.28 8.10 2.84
C PHE A 57 -8.14 6.88 3.15
N ASP A 58 -9.18 6.63 2.36
CA ASP A 58 -10.11 5.51 2.56
C ASP A 58 -9.39 4.15 2.47
N LEU A 59 -8.47 3.99 1.52
CA LEU A 59 -7.67 2.76 1.40
C LEU A 59 -6.69 2.58 2.56
N THR A 60 -6.11 3.67 3.07
CA THR A 60 -5.24 3.62 4.24
C THR A 60 -6.03 3.24 5.48
N ALA A 61 -7.21 3.85 5.69
CA ALA A 61 -8.10 3.51 6.80
C ALA A 61 -8.52 2.03 6.77
N ALA A 62 -8.92 1.52 5.60
CA ALA A 62 -9.25 0.12 5.42
C ALA A 62 -8.07 -0.81 5.70
N TYR A 63 -6.86 -0.46 5.25
CA TYR A 63 -5.64 -1.23 5.53
C TYR A 63 -5.31 -1.26 7.03
N THR A 64 -5.40 -0.11 7.70
CA THR A 64 -5.16 0.03 9.14
C THR A 64 -6.13 -0.83 9.94
N LEU A 65 -7.44 -0.78 9.63
CA LEU A 65 -8.44 -1.58 10.33
C LEU A 65 -8.21 -3.08 10.18
N ASN A 66 -7.88 -3.53 8.95
CA ASN A 66 -7.52 -4.93 8.72
C ASN A 66 -6.24 -5.34 9.47
N SER A 67 -5.24 -4.46 9.54
CA SER A 67 -4.00 -4.70 10.27
C SER A 67 -4.22 -4.79 11.78
N LEU A 68 -5.13 -3.98 12.34
CA LEU A 68 -5.51 -4.05 13.75
C LEU A 68 -6.26 -5.34 14.07
N MET A 69 -7.16 -5.76 13.18
CA MET A 69 -7.82 -7.06 13.31
C MET A 69 -6.80 -8.21 13.29
N TRP A 70 -5.76 -8.10 12.45
CA TRP A 70 -4.68 -9.08 12.41
C TRP A 70 -3.94 -9.16 13.76
N ALA A 71 -3.57 -8.00 14.31
CA ALA A 71 -2.91 -7.92 15.60
C ALA A 71 -3.79 -8.50 16.72
N TYR A 72 -5.08 -8.17 16.73
CA TYR A 72 -6.05 -8.69 17.68
C TYR A 72 -6.18 -10.22 17.64
N LEU A 73 -6.30 -10.81 16.44
CA LEU A 73 -6.37 -12.27 16.31
C LEU A 73 -5.10 -12.95 16.84
N ARG A 74 -3.93 -12.34 16.59
CA ARG A 74 -2.64 -12.84 17.10
C ARG A 74 -2.56 -12.81 18.62
N THR A 75 -3.09 -11.78 19.29
CA THR A 75 -3.11 -11.73 20.77
C THR A 75 -4.08 -12.74 21.37
N ARG A 76 -5.11 -13.16 20.61
CA ARG A 76 -6.03 -14.25 20.98
C ARG A 76 -5.49 -15.64 20.67
N GLY A 77 -4.28 -15.75 20.11
CA GLY A 77 -3.68 -17.03 19.72
C GLY A 77 -4.30 -17.65 18.46
N VAL A 78 -5.09 -16.89 17.70
CA VAL A 78 -5.68 -17.34 16.43
C VAL A 78 -4.75 -16.96 15.29
N ASP A 79 -4.48 -17.89 14.36
CA ASP A 79 -3.73 -17.59 13.15
C ASP A 79 -4.60 -16.78 12.16
N PRO A 80 -4.31 -15.50 11.89
CA PRO A 80 -5.14 -14.67 11.01
C PRO A 80 -5.18 -15.20 9.58
N LYS A 81 -4.19 -15.98 9.15
CA LYS A 81 -4.14 -16.58 7.81
C LYS A 81 -5.25 -17.61 7.57
N GLN A 82 -5.80 -18.19 8.63
CA GLN A 82 -6.89 -19.17 8.57
C GLN A 82 -8.27 -18.50 8.48
N THR A 83 -8.30 -17.16 8.51
CA THR A 83 -9.53 -16.36 8.43
C THR A 83 -9.66 -15.68 7.07
N GLN A 84 -10.80 -15.02 6.84
CA GLN A 84 -11.05 -14.21 5.64
C GLN A 84 -10.19 -12.92 5.57
N LEU A 85 -9.42 -12.61 6.61
CA LEU A 85 -8.62 -11.38 6.69
C LEU A 85 -7.54 -11.32 5.60
N LYS A 86 -6.99 -12.48 5.21
CA LYS A 86 -6.02 -12.54 4.11
C LYS A 86 -6.63 -12.05 2.79
N SER A 87 -7.85 -12.48 2.45
CA SER A 87 -8.53 -12.01 1.24
C SER A 87 -8.91 -10.53 1.31
N GLU A 88 -9.23 -10.01 2.51
CA GLU A 88 -9.49 -8.57 2.70
C GLU A 88 -8.23 -7.73 2.46
N LEU A 89 -7.07 -8.18 2.96
CA LEU A 89 -5.79 -7.51 2.70
C LEU A 89 -5.40 -7.57 1.22
N GLU A 90 -5.60 -8.71 0.55
CA GLU A 90 -5.37 -8.84 -0.89
C GLU A 90 -6.31 -7.91 -1.68
N ARG A 91 -7.57 -7.76 -1.25
CA ARG A 91 -8.52 -6.83 -1.85
C ARG A 91 -8.05 -5.39 -1.71
N VAL A 92 -7.68 -4.96 -0.50
CA VAL A 92 -7.18 -3.60 -0.25
C VAL A 92 -5.93 -3.32 -1.08
N LYS A 93 -4.98 -4.27 -1.13
CA LYS A 93 -3.78 -4.16 -1.97
C LYS A 93 -4.13 -3.97 -3.46
N SER A 94 -5.08 -4.75 -3.99
CA SER A 94 -5.52 -4.60 -5.38
C SER A 94 -6.06 -3.19 -5.66
N TYR A 95 -6.79 -2.58 -4.72
CA TYR A 95 -7.25 -1.20 -4.89
C TYR A 95 -6.13 -0.17 -4.76
N MET A 96 -5.13 -0.39 -3.91
CA MET A 96 -3.94 0.46 -3.86
C MET A 96 -3.15 0.42 -5.17
N ASP A 97 -3.03 -0.75 -5.81
CA ASP A 97 -2.40 -0.91 -7.11
C ASP A 97 -3.18 -0.15 -8.21
N LYS A 98 -4.52 -0.18 -8.17
CA LYS A 98 -5.37 0.62 -9.08
C LYS A 98 -5.17 2.12 -8.87
N LEU A 99 -5.14 2.59 -7.62
CA LEU A 99 -4.91 3.99 -7.31
C LEU A 99 -3.52 4.43 -7.80
N LYS A 100 -2.50 3.59 -7.59
CA LYS A 100 -1.15 3.81 -8.12
C LYS A 100 -1.15 3.94 -9.63
N ALA A 101 -1.82 3.04 -10.36
CA ALA A 101 -1.91 3.12 -11.81
C ALA A 101 -2.60 4.39 -12.31
N VAL A 102 -3.63 4.88 -11.60
CA VAL A 102 -4.28 6.16 -11.91
C VAL A 102 -3.32 7.34 -11.72
N VAL A 103 -2.60 7.37 -10.59
CA VAL A 103 -1.63 8.43 -10.29
C VAL A 103 -0.47 8.42 -11.28
N ASP A 104 0.10 7.24 -11.57
CA ASP A 104 1.20 7.09 -12.52
C ASP A 104 0.77 7.50 -13.94
N ARG A 105 -0.49 7.26 -14.32
CA ARG A 105 -1.04 7.72 -15.60
C ARG A 105 -1.22 9.24 -15.67
N GLN A 106 -1.50 9.90 -14.55
CA GLN A 106 -1.61 11.36 -14.49
C GLN A 106 -0.24 12.03 -14.62
N THR A 107 0.82 11.41 -14.10
CA THR A 107 2.20 11.92 -14.13
C THR A 107 3.00 11.46 -15.36
N ALA A 108 2.50 10.48 -16.11
CA ALA A 108 3.14 9.98 -17.33
C ALA A 108 3.34 11.06 -18.39
N SER A 109 4.51 11.04 -19.04
CA SER A 109 4.80 11.91 -20.18
C SER A 109 3.81 11.66 -21.33
N ARG A 110 3.22 12.73 -21.84
CA ARG A 110 2.26 12.64 -22.96
C ARG A 110 3.06 12.54 -24.25
N ILE A 111 2.81 11.50 -25.05
CA ILE A 111 3.38 11.39 -26.39
C ILE A 111 2.70 12.43 -27.30
N ASP A 112 3.50 13.26 -27.97
CA ASP A 112 3.01 14.13 -29.03
C ASP A 112 2.62 13.26 -30.24
N LYS A 113 1.30 13.05 -30.39
CA LYS A 113 0.71 12.28 -31.48
C LYS A 113 1.03 12.90 -32.84
N GLN A 114 1.11 14.23 -32.92
CA GLN A 114 1.39 14.93 -34.16
C GLN A 114 2.85 14.74 -34.57
N ALA A 115 3.80 14.90 -33.63
CA ALA A 115 5.21 14.62 -33.87
C ALA A 115 5.44 13.16 -34.30
N SER A 116 4.82 12.21 -33.59
CA SER A 116 4.90 10.77 -33.92
C SER A 116 4.39 10.46 -35.33
N THR A 117 3.29 11.10 -35.75
CA THR A 117 2.75 10.96 -37.11
C THR A 117 3.71 11.51 -38.17
N ARG A 118 4.36 12.65 -37.89
CA ARG A 118 5.37 13.25 -38.79
C ARG A 118 6.58 12.34 -38.94
N LEU A 119 7.09 11.79 -37.84
CA LEU A 119 8.21 10.84 -37.86
C LEU A 119 7.89 9.60 -38.68
N MET A 120 6.70 9.03 -38.48
CA MET A 120 6.25 7.84 -39.22
C MET A 120 6.10 8.11 -40.71
N ARG A 121 5.48 9.24 -41.11
CA ARG A 121 5.39 9.62 -42.52
C ARG A 121 6.75 9.82 -43.16
N ASN A 122 7.67 10.49 -42.46
CA ASN A 122 9.01 10.72 -42.96
C ASN A 122 9.77 9.41 -43.15
N ALA A 123 9.70 8.49 -42.18
CA ALA A 123 10.31 7.16 -42.28
C ALA A 123 9.76 6.35 -43.46
N LEU A 124 8.44 6.33 -43.67
CA LEU A 124 7.80 5.66 -44.81
C LEU A 124 8.24 6.26 -46.14
N TRP A 125 8.33 7.59 -46.22
CA TRP A 125 8.80 8.28 -47.41
C TRP A 125 10.27 7.94 -47.72
N GLN A 126 11.15 7.99 -46.72
CA GLN A 126 12.56 7.63 -46.90
C GLN A 126 12.74 6.17 -47.36
N GLN A 127 11.95 5.24 -46.83
CA GLN A 127 11.99 3.84 -47.23
C GLN A 127 11.54 3.63 -48.68
N ALA A 128 10.47 4.30 -49.12
CA ALA A 128 10.02 4.24 -50.50
C ALA A 128 11.07 4.79 -51.48
N HIS A 129 11.69 5.92 -51.15
CA HIS A 129 12.75 6.53 -51.97
C HIS A 129 14.03 5.68 -52.01
N ALA A 130 14.41 5.04 -50.89
CA ALA A 130 15.56 4.15 -50.86
C ALA A 130 15.35 2.86 -51.69
N LYS A 131 14.10 2.41 -51.84
CA LYS A 131 13.75 1.24 -52.64
C LYS A 131 13.80 1.56 -54.14
N ASN A 132 13.18 2.66 -54.56
CA ASN A 132 13.21 3.11 -55.96
C ASN A 132 14.66 3.31 -56.47
N LYS A 133 15.56 3.82 -55.62
CA LYS A 133 16.97 4.04 -55.97
C LYS A 133 17.79 2.75 -56.17
N LYS A 134 17.30 1.61 -55.68
CA LYS A 134 17.91 0.28 -55.88
C LYS A 134 17.37 -0.44 -57.11
N ASP A 135 16.15 -0.12 -57.53
CA ASP A 135 15.52 -0.73 -58.71
C ASP A 135 15.96 -0.04 -60.03
N GLU A 136 16.62 1.13 -59.93
CA GLU A 136 17.19 1.89 -61.07
C GLU A 136 18.70 1.63 -61.32
N GLN A 137 19.34 0.73 -60.56
CA GLN A 137 20.73 0.26 -60.76
C GLN A 137 20.76 -1.18 -61.25
#